data_AF-A0A7C3X3W1-F1
#
_entry.id   AF-A0A7C3X3W1-F1
#
_cell.length_a   1.000
_cell.length_b   1.000
_cell.length_c   1.000
_cell.angle_alpha   90.00
_cell.angle_beta   90.00
_cell.angle_gamma   90.00
#
_symmetry.space_group_name_H-M   'P 1'
#
loop_
_entity.id
_entity.type
_entity.pdbx_description
1 polymer ?
#
loop_
_entity_poly.entity_id
_entity_poly.type
_entity_poly.pdbx_seq_one_letter_code
_entity_poly.pdbx_strand_id
1 'polypeptide(L)'
;MIKDIVESLIKRKIVQFGLDDWDIGYEISQEDSEEPAKSEFDFTIKKGKIFIYEKHPYYLLYPQMLELVLNHEFIEILFGKFLTQIDTLAESMMDKNQLKMFQHGYHWWKEELINQLARIFYYLEECNS
;
A
#
# COMPACT_ATOMS: atom_id res chain seq x y z
N MET A 1 -8.74 20.90 -11.35
CA MET A 1 -9.95 20.46 -10.61
C MET A 1 -9.87 19.01 -10.16
N ILE A 2 -9.85 18.01 -11.07
CA ILE A 2 -9.82 16.60 -10.62
C ILE A 2 -8.45 16.20 -10.07
N LYS A 3 -7.36 16.69 -10.67
CA LYS A 3 -5.99 16.54 -10.14
C LYS A 3 -5.89 17.03 -8.69
N ASP A 4 -6.48 18.18 -8.39
CA ASP A 4 -6.45 18.78 -7.04
C ASP A 4 -7.23 17.92 -6.02
N ILE A 5 -8.32 17.28 -6.46
CA ILE A 5 -9.11 16.34 -5.63
C ILE A 5 -8.28 15.10 -5.30
N VAL A 6 -7.63 14.51 -6.29
CA VAL A 6 -6.75 13.34 -6.14
C VAL A 6 -5.57 13.67 -5.22
N GLU A 7 -4.90 14.80 -5.43
CA GLU A 7 -3.82 15.27 -4.54
C GLU A 7 -4.30 15.46 -3.11
N SER A 8 -5.45 16.11 -2.92
CA SER A 8 -6.01 16.34 -1.59
C SER A 8 -6.36 15.03 -0.90
N LEU A 9 -6.87 14.04 -1.63
CA LEU A 9 -7.19 12.73 -1.09
C LEU A 9 -5.93 11.97 -0.66
N ILE A 10 -4.89 11.96 -1.52
CA ILE A 10 -3.61 11.33 -1.19
C ILE A 10 -2.95 12.02 0.01
N LYS A 11 -2.88 13.36 0.03
CA LYS A 11 -2.32 14.13 1.16
C LYS A 11 -3.03 13.79 2.48
N ARG A 12 -4.37 13.70 2.47
CA ARG A 12 -5.15 13.29 3.65
C ARG A 12 -4.78 11.88 4.12
N LYS A 13 -4.61 10.95 3.19
CA LYS A 13 -4.23 9.57 3.52
C LYS A 13 -2.80 9.47 4.05
N ILE A 14 -1.84 10.18 3.46
CA ILE A 14 -0.46 10.27 3.97
C ILE A 14 -0.46 10.67 5.45
N VAL A 15 -1.20 11.73 5.81
CA VAL A 15 -1.34 12.18 7.20
C VAL A 15 -2.09 11.15 8.06
N GLN A 16 -3.20 10.57 7.56
CA GLN A 16 -3.97 9.54 8.29
C GLN A 16 -3.11 8.34 8.69
N PHE A 17 -2.15 7.96 7.85
CA PHE A 17 -1.27 6.82 8.05
C PHE A 17 0.09 7.19 8.67
N GLY A 18 0.30 8.45 9.05
CA GLY A 18 1.55 8.92 9.68
C GLY A 18 2.78 8.79 8.77
N LEU A 19 2.59 8.96 7.46
CA LEU A 19 3.62 8.87 6.43
C LEU A 19 4.15 10.26 6.06
N ASP A 20 4.33 11.15 7.04
CA ASP A 20 4.56 12.60 6.81
C ASP A 20 5.81 12.93 5.99
N ASP A 21 6.76 11.98 5.86
CA ASP A 21 7.95 12.06 5.02
C ASP A 21 7.70 11.72 3.54
N TRP A 22 6.45 11.38 3.17
CA TRP A 22 6.08 10.92 1.83
C TRP A 22 5.58 12.07 0.95
N ASP A 23 5.96 12.01 -0.32
CA ASP A 23 5.64 13.03 -1.32
C ASP A 23 4.84 12.47 -2.50
N ILE A 24 4.11 13.35 -3.19
CA ILE A 24 3.39 13.01 -4.42
C ILE A 24 4.25 13.39 -5.63
N GLY A 25 4.51 12.41 -6.50
CA GLY A 25 5.16 12.59 -7.79
C GLY A 25 4.18 12.37 -8.94
N TYR A 26 4.49 12.94 -10.10
CA TYR A 26 3.78 12.69 -11.35
C TYR A 26 4.76 12.10 -12.36
N GLU A 27 4.47 10.90 -12.86
CA GLU A 27 5.18 10.30 -13.99
C GLU A 27 4.27 10.38 -15.21
N ILE A 28 4.65 11.22 -16.17
CA ILE A 28 4.06 11.17 -17.50
C ILE A 28 4.73 9.97 -18.19
N SER A 29 4.00 8.87 -18.35
CA SER A 29 4.50 7.73 -19.12
C SER A 29 4.80 8.19 -20.55
N GLN A 30 6.08 8.35 -20.89
CA GLN A 30 6.50 8.41 -22.28
C GLN A 30 6.21 7.04 -22.89
N GLU A 31 5.50 7.05 -24.00
CA GLU A 31 5.40 5.89 -24.91
C GLU A 31 6.82 5.41 -25.17
N ASP A 32 7.15 4.17 -24.77
CA ASP A 32 8.22 3.31 -25.35
C ASP A 32 8.74 2.20 -24.41
N SER A 33 8.18 1.98 -23.22
CA SER A 33 8.53 0.78 -22.43
C SER A 33 7.44 -0.28 -22.51
N GLU A 34 7.72 -1.37 -23.22
CA GLU A 34 6.93 -2.63 -23.31
C GLU A 34 6.80 -3.40 -21.98
N GLU A 35 6.99 -2.76 -20.83
CA GLU A 35 6.75 -3.40 -19.54
C GLU A 35 5.39 -2.95 -18.98
N PRO A 36 4.41 -3.87 -18.85
CA PRO A 36 3.18 -3.56 -18.15
C PRO A 36 3.55 -3.34 -16.68
N ALA A 37 3.26 -2.14 -16.17
CA ALA A 37 3.31 -1.87 -14.74
C ALA A 37 2.45 -2.93 -14.03
N LYS A 38 3.09 -3.75 -13.19
CA LYS A 38 2.49 -4.84 -12.41
C LYS A 38 1.63 -4.32 -11.23
N SER A 39 0.83 -3.30 -11.49
CA SER A 39 -0.21 -2.84 -10.60
C SER A 39 -1.45 -2.78 -11.48
N GLU A 40 -2.51 -3.46 -11.07
CA GLU A 40 -3.84 -3.34 -11.69
C GLU A 40 -4.41 -1.91 -11.57
N PHE A 41 -3.62 -0.99 -10.99
CA PHE A 41 -3.96 0.39 -10.70
C PHE A 41 -2.95 1.39 -11.28
N ASP A 42 -3.44 2.53 -11.78
CA ASP A 42 -2.67 3.57 -12.51
C ASP A 42 -1.77 4.46 -11.62
N PHE A 43 -1.29 3.93 -10.51
CA PHE A 43 -0.26 4.57 -9.70
C PHE A 43 0.77 3.55 -9.23
N THR A 44 1.94 4.04 -8.81
CA THR A 44 2.98 3.19 -8.21
C THR A 44 3.61 3.90 -7.04
N ILE A 45 3.92 3.12 -6.00
CA ILE A 45 4.61 3.62 -4.81
C ILE A 45 6.08 3.22 -4.88
N LYS A 46 6.99 4.19 -4.84
CA LYS A 46 8.44 3.94 -4.80
C LYS A 46 9.09 4.85 -3.77
N LYS A 47 9.81 4.26 -2.81
CA LYS A 47 10.68 4.97 -1.84
C LYS A 47 10.00 6.18 -1.16
N GLY A 48 8.78 6.00 -0.68
CA GLY A 48 8.02 7.06 -0.04
C GLY A 48 7.48 8.13 -0.99
N LYS A 49 7.38 7.81 -2.28
CA LYS A 49 6.70 8.64 -3.27
C LYS A 49 5.60 7.88 -3.96
N ILE A 50 4.47 8.54 -4.17
CA ILE A 50 3.35 8.01 -4.95
C ILE A 50 3.38 8.65 -6.32
N PHE A 51 3.49 7.85 -7.37
CA PHE A 51 3.51 8.26 -8.76
C PHE A 51 2.17 7.98 -9.40
N ILE A 52 1.50 8.99 -9.92
CA ILE A 52 0.20 8.87 -10.61
C ILE A 52 0.44 8.96 -12.12
N TYR A 53 -0.06 7.97 -12.87
CA TYR A 53 0.04 7.95 -14.33
C TYR A 53 -1.15 8.67 -14.97
N GLU A 54 -0.89 9.67 -15.80
CA GLU A 54 -1.95 10.50 -16.41
C GLU A 54 -2.78 9.78 -17.50
N LYS A 55 -2.29 8.64 -18.04
CA LYS A 55 -2.88 7.98 -19.21
C LYS A 55 -4.19 7.23 -18.96
N HIS A 56 -4.53 6.91 -17.71
CA HIS A 56 -5.74 6.14 -17.39
C HIS A 56 -6.53 6.82 -16.26
N PRO A 57 -7.54 7.64 -16.61
CA PRO A 57 -8.31 8.45 -15.66
C PRO A 57 -9.29 7.69 -14.77
N TYR A 58 -9.18 6.38 -14.55
CA TYR A 58 -10.28 5.63 -13.90
C TYR A 58 -10.60 6.18 -12.50
N TYR A 59 -9.58 6.62 -11.77
CA TYR A 59 -9.70 7.31 -10.47
C TYR A 59 -10.19 8.76 -10.56
N LEU A 60 -10.03 9.40 -11.73
CA LEU A 60 -10.57 10.74 -11.99
C LEU A 60 -12.11 10.70 -12.11
N LEU A 61 -12.68 9.52 -12.38
CA LEU A 61 -14.12 9.31 -12.46
C LEU A 61 -14.72 8.76 -11.14
N TYR A 62 -13.92 8.03 -10.34
CA TYR A 62 -14.38 7.42 -9.08
C TYR A 62 -13.40 7.64 -7.92
N PRO A 63 -13.48 8.79 -7.22
CA PRO A 63 -12.61 9.11 -6.08
C PRO A 63 -12.68 8.09 -4.92
N GLN A 64 -13.80 7.40 -4.76
CA GLN A 64 -14.00 6.37 -3.72
C GLN A 64 -13.14 5.12 -3.99
N MET A 65 -13.00 4.72 -5.25
CA MET A 65 -12.13 3.60 -5.63
C MET A 65 -10.67 3.95 -5.35
N LEU A 66 -10.26 5.19 -5.63
CA LEU A 66 -8.91 5.65 -5.29
C LEU A 66 -8.63 5.59 -3.79
N GLU A 67 -9.59 6.02 -2.97
CA GLU A 67 -9.48 5.96 -1.53
C GLU A 67 -9.27 4.53 -1.02
N LEU A 68 -9.98 3.57 -1.59
CA LEU A 68 -9.82 2.17 -1.22
C LEU A 68 -8.43 1.64 -1.60
N VAL A 69 -7.99 1.86 -2.83
CA VAL A 69 -6.69 1.33 -3.29
C VAL A 69 -5.56 1.96 -2.47
N LEU A 70 -5.63 3.26 -2.17
CA LEU A 70 -4.65 3.90 -1.29
C LEU A 70 -4.66 3.33 0.13
N ASN A 71 -5.83 3.01 0.68
CA ASN A 71 -5.91 2.35 1.99
C ASN A 71 -5.24 0.97 1.95
N HIS A 72 -5.52 0.17 0.92
CA HIS A 72 -4.93 -1.16 0.74
C HIS A 72 -3.40 -1.08 0.69
N GLU A 73 -2.88 -0.27 -0.23
CA GLU A 73 -1.43 -0.09 -0.43
C GLU A 73 -0.72 0.43 0.82
N PHE A 74 -1.27 1.45 1.48
CA PHE A 74 -0.65 2.00 2.70
C PHE A 74 -0.66 1.03 3.87
N ILE A 75 -1.69 0.20 3.97
CA ILE A 75 -1.75 -0.85 4.98
C ILE A 75 -0.69 -1.90 4.69
N GLU A 76 -0.57 -2.38 3.45
CA GLU A 76 0.49 -3.32 3.10
C GLU A 76 1.88 -2.76 3.40
N ILE A 77 2.13 -1.48 3.12
CA ILE A 77 3.40 -0.81 3.40
C ILE A 77 3.67 -0.71 4.91
N LEU A 78 2.69 -0.24 5.69
CA LEU A 78 2.83 -0.09 7.13
C LEU A 78 3.00 -1.44 7.82
N PHE A 79 2.22 -2.43 7.42
CA PHE A 79 2.39 -3.80 7.91
C PHE A 79 3.74 -4.35 7.49
N GLY A 80 4.17 -4.18 6.24
CA GLY A 80 5.51 -4.58 5.78
C GLY A 80 6.62 -4.00 6.67
N LYS A 81 6.59 -2.68 6.94
CA LYS A 81 7.54 -2.00 7.83
C LYS A 81 7.51 -2.57 9.26
N PHE A 82 6.31 -2.71 9.82
CA PHE A 82 6.14 -3.27 11.16
C PHE A 82 6.68 -4.71 11.24
N LEU A 83 6.43 -5.50 10.20
CA LEU A 83 6.84 -6.89 10.15
C LEU A 83 8.37 -7.01 10.07
N THR A 84 9.03 -6.15 9.31
CA THR A 84 10.51 -6.07 9.25
C THR A 84 11.12 -5.65 10.60
N GLN A 85 10.48 -4.75 11.35
CA GLN A 85 10.95 -4.38 12.68
C GLN A 85 10.83 -5.54 13.67
N ILE A 86 9.74 -6.31 13.61
CA ILE A 86 9.57 -7.53 14.41
C ILE A 86 10.66 -8.55 14.07
N ASP A 87 10.94 -8.78 12.78
CA ASP A 87 12.00 -9.70 12.35
C ASP A 87 13.36 -9.26 12.89
N THR A 88 13.68 -7.96 12.79
CA THR A 88 14.93 -7.38 13.31
C THR A 88 15.04 -7.55 14.84
N LEU A 89 13.94 -7.32 15.56
CA LEU A 89 13.91 -7.47 17.02
C LEU A 89 14.08 -8.94 17.41
N ALA A 90 13.38 -9.86 16.74
CA ALA A 90 13.49 -11.29 16.98
C ALA A 90 14.91 -11.79 16.75
N GLU A 91 15.57 -11.36 15.67
CA GLU A 91 16.98 -11.68 15.39
C GLU A 91 17.93 -11.17 16.47
N SER A 92 17.63 -10.03 17.10
CA SER A 92 18.47 -9.45 18.17
C SER A 92 18.28 -10.10 19.54
N MET A 93 17.13 -10.74 19.78
CA MET A 93 16.73 -11.23 21.11
C MET A 93 16.73 -12.75 21.24
N MET A 94 16.59 -13.48 20.14
CA MET A 94 16.37 -14.93 20.15
C MET A 94 17.63 -15.70 19.77
N ASP A 95 17.79 -16.88 20.37
CA ASP A 95 18.76 -17.84 19.86
C ASP A 95 18.29 -18.46 18.52
N LYS A 96 19.20 -19.17 17.83
CA LYS A 96 18.94 -19.73 16.50
C LYS A 96 17.75 -20.70 16.44
N ASN A 97 17.49 -21.45 17.50
CA ASN A 97 16.36 -22.39 17.55
C ASN A 97 15.05 -21.66 17.84
N GLN A 98 15.09 -20.69 18.76
CA GLN A 98 13.95 -19.82 19.06
C GLN A 98 13.52 -19.00 17.84
N LEU A 99 14.48 -18.40 17.12
CA LEU A 99 14.22 -17.62 15.92
C LEU A 99 13.55 -18.48 14.83
N LYS A 100 14.01 -19.72 14.65
CA LYS A 100 13.44 -20.63 13.65
C LYS A 100 11.99 -21.03 13.98
N MET A 101 11.68 -21.26 15.25
CA MET A 101 10.30 -21.52 15.70
C MET A 101 9.42 -20.27 15.54
N PHE A 102 9.95 -19.10 15.89
CA PHE A 102 9.27 -17.82 15.74
C PHE A 102 8.93 -17.53 14.28
N GLN A 103 9.91 -17.57 13.37
CA GLN A 103 9.74 -17.31 11.94
C GLN A 103 8.70 -18.24 11.30
N HIS A 104 8.63 -19.51 11.73
CA HIS A 104 7.65 -20.45 11.21
C HIS A 104 6.21 -20.09 11.61
N GLY A 105 5.96 -19.78 12.88
CA GLY A 105 4.62 -19.35 13.34
C GLY A 105 4.24 -17.95 12.85
N TYR A 106 5.23 -17.07 12.79
CA TYR A 106 5.08 -15.69 12.37
C TYR A 106 4.75 -15.56 10.87
N HIS A 107 5.35 -16.40 10.03
CA HIS A 107 5.02 -16.46 8.60
C HIS A 107 3.55 -16.77 8.37
N TRP A 108 3.00 -17.77 9.08
CA TRP A 108 1.58 -18.14 8.96
C TRP A 108 0.65 -17.04 9.46
N TRP A 109 0.98 -16.44 10.62
CA TRP A 109 0.21 -15.34 11.18
C TRP A 109 0.19 -14.10 10.26
N LYS A 110 1.33 -13.79 9.63
CA LYS A 110 1.46 -12.70 8.66
C LYS A 110 0.53 -12.88 7.46
N GLU A 111 0.49 -14.08 6.86
CA GLU A 111 -0.38 -14.35 5.71
C GLU A 111 -1.86 -14.29 6.09
N GLU A 112 -2.25 -14.87 7.23
CA GLU A 112 -3.65 -14.82 7.69
C GLU A 112 -4.10 -13.37 7.97
N LEU A 113 -3.24 -12.56 8.59
CA LEU A 113 -3.57 -11.17 8.88
C LEU A 113 -3.75 -10.32 7.62
N ILE A 114 -2.89 -10.51 6.60
CA ILE A 114 -3.07 -9.87 5.29
C ILE A 114 -4.39 -10.30 4.65
N ASN A 115 -4.71 -11.60 4.68
CA ASN A 115 -5.96 -12.12 4.15
C ASN A 115 -7.20 -11.57 4.89
N GLN A 116 -7.14 -11.42 6.20
CA GLN A 116 -8.23 -10.84 6.98
C GLN A 116 -8.44 -9.36 6.67
N LEU A 117 -7.35 -8.60 6.51
CA LEU A 117 -7.42 -7.19 6.10
C LEU A 117 -8.04 -7.07 4.71
N ALA A 118 -7.58 -7.87 3.75
CA ALA A 118 -8.15 -7.91 2.39
C ALA A 118 -9.66 -8.21 2.42
N ARG A 119 -10.10 -9.18 3.26
CA ARG A 119 -11.54 -9.47 3.46
C ARG A 119 -12.30 -8.30 4.07
N ILE A 120 -11.75 -7.64 5.07
CA ILE A 120 -12.39 -6.45 5.68
C ILE A 120 -12.56 -5.36 4.63
N PHE A 121 -11.56 -5.12 3.78
CA PHE A 121 -11.68 -4.16 2.68
C PHE A 121 -12.77 -4.56 1.68
N TYR A 122 -12.80 -5.83 1.26
CA TYR A 122 -13.86 -6.36 0.39
C TYR A 122 -15.27 -6.17 0.98
N TYR A 123 -15.47 -6.49 2.27
CA TYR A 123 -16.78 -6.32 2.91
C TYR A 123 -17.17 -4.85 3.12
N LEU A 124 -16.20 -3.96 3.31
CA LEU A 124 -16.44 -2.52 3.35
C LEU A 124 -16.83 -1.96 1.98
N GLU A 125 -16.43 -2.59 0.86
CA GLU A 125 -16.92 -2.25 -0.48
C GLU A 125 -18.38 -2.66 -0.66
N GLU A 126 -18.75 -3.89 -0.29
CA GLU A 126 -20.13 -4.38 -0.44
C GLU A 126 -21.14 -3.61 0.42
N CYS A 127 -20.75 -3.14 1.61
CA CYS A 127 -21.65 -2.41 2.51
C CYS A 127 -21.84 -0.93 2.14
N ASN A 128 -21.00 -0.35 1.27
CA ASN A 128 -21.08 1.05 0.84
C ASN A 128 -21.65 1.21 -0.59
N SER A 129 -22.09 0.10 -1.20
CA SER A 129 -22.79 0.02 -2.50
C SER A 129 -24.31 0.06 -2.32
#